data_AF-A0A9P6JFD4-F1
#
_entry.id   AF-A0A9P6JFD4-F1
#
_cell.length_a   1.000
_cell.length_b   1.000
_cell.length_c   1.000
_cell.angle_alpha   90.00
_cell.angle_beta   90.00
_cell.angle_gamma   90.00
#
_symmetry.space_group_name_H-M   'P 1'
#
loop_
_entity.id
_entity.type
_entity.pdbx_description
1 polymer ?
#
loop_
_entity_poly.entity_id
_entity_poly.type
_entity_poly.pdbx_seq_one_letter_code
_entity_poly.pdbx_strand_id
1 'polypeptide(L)'
;MVPLSLMADIERFTIMMEHSIRGDASGIQLRSGNMVSGILRDSKTEEVLRTFTDESRYKNPTTRVAGDIITVAELLKAAGVNLNELSQAPSADKDESIRSAGVVIIVVINYAAKGWNPGRISYEYLPKAIIDQEYKAIETSRNFRDGDRVEINRHGIRIIFSQTGQLGHFSFITLLTNVVAAVALFKVANLIVELMMLRFHSQKARYVSHKFEHAKDANTPDEDTGRRDENTGRRDSVQNQEGTSGQGTSNHLFFGARQNTNSSGGQTQNSGKSSQKNNDNYGETSSESDENDEE
;
A
#
# COMPACT_ATOMS: atom_id res chain seq x y z
N MET A 1 10.88 -13.31 49.75
CA MET A 1 11.10 -14.03 48.49
C MET A 1 9.73 -14.28 47.88
N VAL A 2 9.36 -13.59 46.81
CA VAL A 2 8.06 -13.79 46.16
C VAL A 2 8.16 -15.09 45.35
N PRO A 3 7.17 -15.99 45.42
CA PRO A 3 7.22 -17.23 44.65
C PRO A 3 7.19 -16.91 43.16
N LEU A 4 8.21 -17.38 42.43
CA LEU A 4 8.21 -17.35 40.98
C LEU A 4 7.24 -18.42 40.48
N SER A 5 6.25 -18.02 39.69
CA SER A 5 5.31 -18.93 39.05
C SER A 5 5.53 -18.87 37.54
N LEU A 6 5.83 -20.02 36.94
CA LEU A 6 6.05 -20.15 35.50
C LEU A 6 4.84 -20.84 34.87
N MET A 7 4.28 -20.26 33.81
CA MET A 7 3.33 -20.98 32.98
C MET A 7 4.09 -21.89 32.01
N ALA A 8 3.99 -23.21 32.25
CA ALA A 8 4.46 -24.22 31.32
C ALA A 8 3.54 -24.31 30.09
N ASP A 9 4.07 -24.86 28.99
CA ASP A 9 3.33 -25.19 27.77
C ASP A 9 2.57 -24.01 27.11
N ILE A 10 3.04 -22.76 27.27
CA ILE A 10 2.43 -21.59 26.61
C ILE A 10 2.38 -21.74 25.08
N GLU A 11 3.30 -22.52 24.52
CA GLU A 11 3.40 -22.84 23.10
C GLU A 11 2.20 -23.63 22.57
N ARG A 12 1.48 -24.34 23.44
CA ARG A 12 0.27 -25.13 23.07
C ARG A 12 -0.99 -24.29 22.99
N PHE A 13 -0.97 -23.05 23.47
CA PHE A 13 -2.12 -22.17 23.33
C PHE A 13 -2.34 -21.83 21.86
N THR A 14 -3.61 -21.66 21.50
CA THR A 14 -4.02 -21.26 20.15
C THR A 14 -4.50 -19.83 20.15
N ILE A 15 -4.11 -19.09 19.13
CA ILE A 15 -4.59 -17.74 18.85
C ILE A 15 -5.46 -17.83 17.61
N MET A 16 -6.64 -17.23 17.70
CA MET A 16 -7.51 -17.02 16.55
C MET A 16 -7.35 -15.58 16.07
N MET A 17 -6.99 -15.44 14.81
CA MET A 17 -6.80 -14.14 14.17
C MET A 17 -7.96 -13.90 13.21
N GLU A 18 -8.65 -12.81 13.45
CA GLU A 18 -9.64 -12.27 12.55
C GLU A 18 -9.30 -10.82 12.27
N HIS A 19 -9.31 -10.45 11.00
CA HIS A 19 -9.01 -9.09 10.58
C HIS A 19 -9.92 -8.71 9.42
N SER A 20 -10.14 -7.41 9.29
CA SER A 20 -10.91 -6.82 8.19
C SER A 20 -10.11 -5.68 7.58
N ILE A 21 -10.29 -5.50 6.28
CA ILE A 21 -9.72 -4.37 5.54
C ILE A 21 -10.83 -3.57 4.91
N ARG A 22 -10.58 -2.27 4.82
CA ARG A 22 -11.43 -1.32 4.10
C ARG A 22 -10.56 -0.48 3.19
N GLY A 23 -10.77 -0.61 1.89
CA GLY A 23 -10.16 0.25 0.88
C GLY A 23 -10.94 1.56 0.79
N ASP A 24 -10.27 2.68 1.03
CA ASP A 24 -10.92 4.00 1.01
C ASP A 24 -11.38 4.38 -0.41
N ALA A 25 -10.48 4.24 -1.40
CA ALA A 25 -10.79 4.56 -2.79
C ALA A 25 -11.64 3.52 -3.52
N SER A 26 -11.52 2.24 -3.17
CA SER A 26 -12.21 1.15 -3.87
C SER A 26 -13.56 0.78 -3.24
N GLY A 27 -13.84 1.25 -2.03
CA GLY A 27 -15.01 0.83 -1.24
C GLY A 27 -15.00 -0.64 -0.83
N ILE A 28 -13.93 -1.39 -1.14
CA ILE A 28 -13.82 -2.82 -0.84
C ILE A 28 -13.76 -2.99 0.68
N GLN A 29 -14.63 -3.85 1.21
CA GLN A 29 -14.63 -4.28 2.60
C GLN A 29 -14.57 -5.80 2.62
N LEU A 30 -13.49 -6.35 3.18
CA LEU A 30 -13.28 -7.79 3.22
C LEU A 30 -12.80 -8.22 4.61
N ARG A 31 -13.32 -9.34 5.08
CA ARG A 31 -12.88 -10.05 6.28
C ARG A 31 -11.91 -11.16 5.87
N SER A 32 -10.99 -11.55 6.75
CA SER A 32 -10.01 -12.61 6.50
C SER A 32 -10.64 -13.91 5.96
N GLY A 33 -11.80 -14.30 6.50
CA GLY A 33 -12.58 -15.46 6.02
C GLY A 33 -13.17 -15.33 4.61
N ASN A 34 -13.21 -14.12 4.02
CA ASN A 34 -13.67 -13.86 2.65
C ASN A 34 -12.50 -13.59 1.69
N MET A 35 -11.26 -13.57 2.19
CA MET A 35 -10.06 -13.40 1.38
C MET A 35 -9.61 -14.74 0.80
N VAL A 36 -9.01 -14.69 -0.39
CA VAL A 36 -8.70 -15.88 -1.21
C VAL A 36 -7.77 -16.85 -0.49
N SER A 37 -6.76 -16.32 0.19
CA SER A 37 -5.82 -17.12 0.97
C SER A 37 -5.03 -16.23 1.92
N GLY A 38 -4.73 -16.77 3.10
CA GLY A 38 -3.68 -16.29 3.99
C GLY A 38 -2.48 -17.20 3.94
N ILE A 39 -1.28 -16.70 4.23
CA ILE A 39 -0.12 -17.55 4.50
C ILE A 39 0.65 -17.05 5.73
N LEU A 40 1.27 -17.96 6.47
CA LEU A 40 2.24 -17.66 7.53
C LEU A 40 3.64 -17.94 6.99
N ARG A 41 4.52 -16.92 6.98
CA ARG A 41 5.91 -17.07 6.55
C ARG A 41 6.87 -17.12 7.72
N ASP A 42 7.94 -17.88 7.55
CA ASP A 42 9.10 -17.83 8.43
C ASP A 42 9.90 -16.54 8.19
N SER A 43 10.25 -15.82 9.24
CA SER A 43 11.01 -14.56 9.16
C SER A 43 12.48 -14.73 8.77
N LYS A 44 13.06 -15.92 8.99
CA LYS A 44 14.46 -16.22 8.67
C LYS A 44 14.59 -16.79 7.27
N THR A 45 13.71 -17.73 6.88
CA THR A 45 13.83 -18.46 5.60
C THR A 45 12.89 -17.94 4.51
N GLU A 46 11.91 -17.09 4.86
CA GLU A 46 10.80 -16.64 3.98
C GLU A 46 9.90 -17.77 3.45
N GLU A 47 10.11 -19.00 3.90
CA GLU A 47 9.33 -20.17 3.51
C GLU A 47 7.92 -20.10 4.08
N VAL A 48 6.97 -20.69 3.35
CA VAL A 48 5.58 -20.77 3.78
C VAL A 48 5.44 -21.91 4.78
N LEU A 49 5.20 -21.56 6.05
CA LEU A 49 4.99 -22.53 7.13
C LEU A 49 3.56 -23.08 7.14
N ARG A 50 2.59 -22.22 6.79
CA ARG A 50 1.17 -22.59 6.80
C ARG A 50 0.39 -21.75 5.79
N THR A 51 -0.62 -22.37 5.18
CA THR A 51 -1.56 -21.72 4.27
C THR A 51 -2.96 -21.80 4.84
N PHE A 52 -3.65 -20.67 4.85
CA PHE A 52 -5.04 -20.51 5.26
C PHE A 52 -5.91 -20.37 4.01
N THR A 53 -6.72 -21.38 3.74
CA THR A 53 -7.78 -21.41 2.73
C THR A 53 -9.13 -21.61 3.41
N ASP A 54 -10.23 -21.40 2.69
CA ASP A 54 -11.57 -21.70 3.18
C ASP A 54 -11.68 -23.15 3.68
N GLU A 55 -11.13 -24.09 2.91
CA GLU A 55 -11.07 -25.50 3.33
C GLU A 55 -10.37 -25.67 4.68
N SER A 56 -9.22 -25.01 4.89
CA SER A 56 -8.47 -25.11 6.14
C SER A 56 -9.19 -24.45 7.34
N ARG A 57 -9.98 -23.40 7.10
CA ARG A 57 -10.74 -22.69 8.14
C ARG A 57 -11.95 -23.49 8.60
N TYR A 58 -12.60 -24.20 7.68
CA TYR A 58 -13.82 -24.96 7.95
C TYR A 58 -13.59 -26.47 8.13
N LYS A 59 -12.34 -26.95 8.06
CA LYS A 59 -12.03 -28.39 8.19
C LYS A 59 -12.42 -29.00 9.52
N ASN A 60 -12.49 -28.19 10.59
CA ASN A 60 -12.91 -28.68 11.89
C ASN A 60 -14.44 -28.52 12.06
N PRO A 61 -15.22 -29.63 11.99
CA PRO A 61 -16.67 -29.56 12.07
C PRO A 61 -17.19 -29.03 13.41
N THR A 62 -16.37 -29.08 14.48
CA THR A 62 -16.77 -28.59 15.81
C THR A 62 -16.53 -27.09 16.00
N THR A 63 -15.72 -26.46 15.16
CA THR A 63 -15.36 -25.04 15.28
C THR A 63 -15.47 -24.38 13.91
N ARG A 64 -16.70 -24.14 13.45
CA ARG A 64 -16.98 -23.31 12.27
C ARG A 64 -16.64 -21.85 12.57
N VAL A 65 -15.36 -21.54 12.67
CA VAL A 65 -14.91 -20.19 12.98
C VAL A 65 -14.23 -19.56 11.77
N ALA A 66 -14.67 -18.36 11.41
CA ALA A 66 -14.23 -17.65 10.21
C ALA A 66 -12.86 -16.95 10.39
N GLY A 67 -12.00 -17.48 11.26
CA GLY A 67 -10.70 -16.91 11.63
C GLY A 67 -9.56 -17.91 11.40
N ASP A 68 -8.35 -17.38 11.32
CA ASP A 68 -7.15 -18.21 11.19
C ASP A 68 -6.66 -18.62 12.57
N ILE A 69 -6.61 -19.93 12.81
CA ILE A 69 -6.17 -20.48 14.10
C ILE A 69 -4.72 -20.95 13.97
N ILE A 70 -3.82 -20.38 14.77
CA ILE A 70 -2.42 -20.78 14.87
C ILE A 70 -2.06 -21.08 16.32
N THR A 71 -1.10 -21.98 16.53
CA THR A 71 -0.51 -22.18 17.85
C THR A 71 0.52 -21.09 18.14
N VAL A 72 0.73 -20.78 19.42
CA VAL A 72 1.82 -19.90 19.87
C VAL A 72 3.17 -20.51 19.44
N ALA A 73 3.31 -21.84 19.45
CA ALA A 73 4.49 -22.55 18.92
C ALA A 73 4.79 -22.19 17.46
N GLU A 74 3.80 -22.28 16.57
CA GLU A 74 3.95 -21.94 15.15
C GLU A 74 4.29 -20.47 14.96
N LEU A 75 3.68 -19.57 15.75
CA LEU A 75 3.97 -18.14 15.70
C LEU A 75 5.40 -17.83 16.15
N LEU A 76 5.88 -18.46 17.23
CA LEU A 76 7.25 -18.30 17.74
C LEU A 76 8.27 -18.84 16.74
N LYS A 77 7.99 -20.03 16.17
CA LYS A 77 8.82 -20.62 15.10
C LYS A 77 8.93 -19.67 13.91
N ALA A 78 7.79 -19.15 13.45
CA ALA A 78 7.74 -18.21 12.34
C ALA A 78 8.48 -16.89 12.66
N ALA A 79 8.40 -16.41 13.90
CA ALA A 79 9.15 -15.25 14.39
C ALA A 79 10.65 -15.52 14.60
N GLY A 80 11.09 -16.78 14.46
CA GLY A 80 12.47 -17.19 14.68
C GLY A 80 12.91 -17.17 16.15
N VAL A 81 11.97 -17.30 17.10
CA VAL A 81 12.21 -17.23 18.55
C VAL A 81 12.12 -18.61 19.18
N ASN A 82 13.08 -18.91 20.05
CA ASN A 82 13.06 -20.07 20.94
C ASN A 82 13.03 -19.57 22.39
N LEU A 83 11.94 -19.85 23.12
CA LEU A 83 11.75 -19.34 24.48
C LEU A 83 12.80 -19.83 25.48
N ASN A 84 13.50 -20.93 25.18
CA ASN A 84 14.51 -21.50 26.08
C ASN A 84 15.91 -20.93 25.84
N GLU A 85 16.09 -20.05 24.85
CA GLU A 85 17.34 -19.33 24.64
C GLU A 85 17.52 -18.22 25.66
N LEU A 86 18.77 -17.79 25.88
CA LEU A 86 19.09 -16.68 26.77
C LEU A 86 18.58 -15.36 26.19
N SER A 87 18.00 -14.52 27.07
CA SER A 87 17.54 -13.18 26.71
C SER A 87 18.73 -12.25 26.48
N GLN A 88 18.63 -11.43 25.43
CA GLN A 88 19.59 -10.35 25.15
C GLN A 88 19.07 -8.99 25.60
N ALA A 89 17.88 -8.93 26.21
CA ALA A 89 17.29 -7.68 26.66
C ALA A 89 18.17 -7.00 27.74
N PRO A 90 18.40 -5.68 27.68
CA PRO A 90 19.27 -4.98 28.63
C PRO A 90 18.84 -5.06 30.09
N SER A 91 17.55 -5.32 30.34
CA SER A 91 16.97 -5.44 31.68
C SER A 91 16.94 -6.89 32.20
N ALA A 92 17.23 -7.87 31.36
CA ALA A 92 17.18 -9.28 31.73
C ALA A 92 18.45 -9.67 32.51
N ASP A 93 18.32 -10.62 33.43
CA ASP A 93 19.48 -11.16 34.14
C ASP A 93 20.38 -11.95 33.18
N LYS A 94 21.69 -12.05 33.49
CA LYS A 94 22.71 -12.63 32.59
C LYS A 94 22.44 -14.08 32.14
N ASP A 95 21.65 -14.82 32.91
CA ASP A 95 21.30 -16.22 32.64
C ASP A 95 19.77 -16.41 32.52
N GLU A 96 19.05 -15.32 32.24
CA GLU A 96 17.60 -15.35 32.13
C GLU A 96 17.16 -15.80 30.73
N SER A 97 16.31 -16.83 30.68
CA SER A 97 15.72 -17.27 29.40
C SER A 97 14.72 -16.25 28.85
N ILE A 98 14.51 -16.23 27.54
CA ILE A 98 13.47 -15.42 26.88
C ILE A 98 12.08 -15.72 27.48
N ARG A 99 11.82 -16.97 27.91
CA ARG A 99 10.58 -17.35 28.60
C ARG A 99 10.35 -16.55 29.89
N SER A 100 11.40 -16.33 30.67
CA SER A 100 11.35 -15.59 31.94
C SER A 100 11.35 -14.09 31.71
N ALA A 101 12.18 -13.58 30.79
CA ALA A 101 12.30 -12.16 30.50
C ALA A 101 11.06 -11.59 29.77
N GLY A 102 10.45 -12.39 28.89
CA GLY A 102 9.39 -11.97 27.98
C GLY A 102 9.93 -11.51 26.62
N VAL A 103 9.05 -11.44 25.62
CA VAL A 103 9.41 -11.11 24.23
C VAL A 103 8.31 -10.33 23.54
N VAL A 104 8.70 -9.40 22.65
CA VAL A 104 7.78 -8.66 21.78
C VAL A 104 7.85 -9.22 20.35
N ILE A 105 6.70 -9.64 19.82
CA ILE A 105 6.54 -10.13 18.46
C ILE A 105 5.63 -9.16 17.70
N ILE A 106 6.13 -8.61 16.60
CA ILE A 106 5.33 -7.83 15.66
C ILE A 106 4.87 -8.78 14.55
N VAL A 107 3.57 -8.88 14.33
CA VAL A 107 2.98 -9.63 13.22
C VAL A 107 2.50 -8.64 12.19
N VAL A 108 3.25 -8.50 11.09
CA VAL A 108 2.83 -7.67 9.97
C VAL A 108 1.88 -8.49 9.09
N ILE A 109 0.64 -8.03 8.94
CA ILE A 109 -0.34 -8.58 8.01
C ILE A 109 -0.23 -7.77 6.73
N ASN A 110 0.38 -8.34 5.70
CA ASN A 110 0.57 -7.70 4.41
C ASN A 110 -0.53 -8.11 3.42
N TYR A 111 -1.33 -7.18 2.93
CA TYR A 111 -2.39 -7.42 1.96
C TYR A 111 -1.93 -7.15 0.53
N ALA A 112 -2.24 -8.07 -0.38
CA ALA A 112 -1.97 -7.93 -1.79
C ALA A 112 -3.18 -8.36 -2.64
N ALA A 113 -3.45 -7.62 -3.71
CA ALA A 113 -4.39 -8.04 -4.74
C ALA A 113 -3.76 -9.17 -5.58
N LYS A 114 -4.52 -10.24 -5.83
CA LYS A 114 -4.07 -11.39 -6.61
C LYS A 114 -4.42 -11.20 -8.09
N GLY A 115 -3.42 -10.81 -8.87
CA GLY A 115 -3.55 -10.63 -10.32
C GLY A 115 -4.35 -9.37 -10.68
N TRP A 116 -5.24 -9.50 -11.67
CA TRP A 116 -5.98 -8.36 -12.26
C TRP A 116 -7.33 -8.11 -11.59
N ASN A 117 -7.77 -8.99 -10.69
CA ASN A 117 -9.06 -8.87 -10.01
C ASN A 117 -8.87 -8.19 -8.64
N PRO A 118 -9.25 -6.90 -8.49
CA PRO A 118 -9.05 -6.16 -7.24
C PRO A 118 -9.88 -6.72 -6.07
N GLY A 119 -10.93 -7.49 -6.35
CA GLY A 119 -11.74 -8.17 -5.32
C GLY A 119 -11.10 -9.46 -4.78
N ARG A 120 -10.05 -9.97 -5.43
CA ARG A 120 -9.35 -11.18 -4.99
C ARG A 120 -8.13 -10.80 -4.18
N ILE A 121 -8.33 -10.58 -2.88
CA ILE A 121 -7.26 -10.19 -1.97
C ILE A 121 -6.72 -11.43 -1.26
N SER A 122 -5.40 -11.51 -1.14
CA SER A 122 -4.69 -12.45 -0.28
C SER A 122 -3.87 -11.67 0.75
N TYR A 123 -3.46 -12.36 1.82
CA TYR A 123 -2.64 -11.75 2.86
C TYR A 123 -1.53 -12.69 3.32
N GLU A 124 -0.50 -12.08 3.90
CA GLU A 124 0.64 -12.79 4.47
C GLU A 124 0.89 -12.32 5.90
N TYR A 125 1.03 -13.24 6.85
CA TYR A 125 1.53 -12.99 8.19
C TYR A 125 3.05 -13.09 8.19
N LEU A 126 3.70 -11.98 8.54
CA LEU A 126 5.15 -11.85 8.66
C LEU A 126 5.51 -11.54 10.13
N PRO A 127 5.51 -12.56 11.01
CA PRO A 127 5.88 -12.39 12.40
C PRO A 127 7.38 -12.15 12.53
N LYS A 128 7.77 -11.14 13.31
CA LYS A 128 9.16 -10.82 13.60
C LYS A 128 9.31 -10.43 15.05
N ALA A 129 10.25 -11.06 15.75
CA ALA A 129 10.59 -10.64 17.10
C ALA A 129 11.46 -9.38 17.09
N ILE A 130 11.22 -8.49 18.04
CA ILE A 130 12.12 -7.37 18.29
C ILE A 130 13.20 -7.85 19.25
N ILE A 131 14.42 -8.00 18.73
CA ILE A 131 15.58 -8.38 19.53
C ILE A 131 15.84 -7.26 20.56
N ASP A 132 16.39 -7.63 21.71
CA ASP A 132 16.71 -6.72 22.83
C ASP A 132 15.50 -6.02 23.49
N GLN A 133 14.27 -6.50 23.23
CA GLN A 133 13.06 -6.00 23.88
C GLN A 133 12.39 -7.07 24.72
N GLU A 134 12.30 -6.80 26.02
CA GLU A 134 11.48 -7.58 26.94
C GLU A 134 10.06 -7.02 27.01
N TYR A 135 9.11 -7.86 27.41
CA TYR A 135 7.78 -7.40 27.79
C TYR A 135 7.47 -7.77 29.23
N LYS A 136 7.30 -6.74 30.06
CA LYS A 136 6.85 -6.82 31.44
C LYS A 136 5.68 -5.89 31.72
N ALA A 137 4.75 -6.34 32.56
CA ALA A 137 3.61 -5.57 33.03
C ALA A 137 3.53 -5.67 34.56
N ILE A 138 3.56 -4.52 35.24
CA ILE A 138 3.42 -4.44 36.68
C ILE A 138 1.95 -4.14 37.01
N GLU A 139 1.29 -5.12 37.61
CA GLU A 139 -0.08 -4.98 38.11
C GLU A 139 -0.04 -4.78 39.62
N THR A 140 -0.70 -3.73 40.10
CA THR A 140 -0.90 -3.53 41.53
C THR A 140 -2.35 -3.89 41.87
N SER A 141 -2.53 -4.93 42.69
CA SER A 141 -3.82 -5.22 43.30
C SER A 141 -3.81 -4.73 44.75
N ARG A 142 -4.84 -3.96 45.14
CA ARG A 142 -5.01 -3.51 46.52
C ARG A 142 -6.16 -4.27 47.16
N ASN A 143 -5.89 -4.94 48.27
CA ASN A 143 -6.95 -5.51 49.09
C ASN A 143 -7.62 -4.38 49.87
N PHE A 144 -8.88 -4.08 49.54
CA PHE A 144 -9.62 -2.98 50.17
C PHE A 144 -9.91 -3.19 51.66
N ARG A 145 -9.85 -4.44 52.16
CA ARG A 145 -10.18 -4.75 53.56
C ARG A 145 -8.99 -4.61 54.50
N ASP A 146 -7.83 -5.08 54.09
CA ASP A 146 -6.64 -5.16 54.95
C ASP A 146 -5.63 -4.03 54.67
N GLY A 147 -5.83 -3.26 53.58
CA GLY A 147 -4.89 -2.20 53.15
C GLY A 147 -3.65 -2.71 52.44
N ASP A 148 -3.48 -4.04 52.35
CA ASP A 148 -2.36 -4.69 51.69
C ASP A 148 -2.31 -4.38 50.18
N ARG A 149 -1.09 -4.13 49.71
CA ARG A 149 -0.76 -3.91 48.30
C ARG A 149 0.05 -5.09 47.79
N VAL A 150 -0.49 -5.82 46.83
CA VAL A 150 0.23 -6.89 46.13
C VAL A 150 0.65 -6.35 44.77
N GLU A 151 1.95 -6.33 44.53
CA GLU A 151 2.53 -6.00 43.23
C GLU A 151 2.90 -7.29 42.50
N ILE A 152 2.33 -7.49 41.31
CA ILE A 152 2.55 -8.64 40.45
C ILE A 152 3.31 -8.14 39.22
N ASN A 153 4.57 -8.57 39.09
CA ASN A 153 5.35 -8.34 37.88
C ASN A 153 5.18 -9.51 36.91
N ARG A 154 4.47 -9.28 35.80
CA ARG A 154 4.17 -10.29 34.78
C ARG A 154 5.10 -10.14 33.59
N HIS A 155 5.83 -11.20 33.28
CA HIS A 155 6.60 -11.32 32.05
C HIS A 155 5.86 -12.22 31.07
N GLY A 156 5.95 -11.93 29.77
CA GLY A 156 5.24 -12.73 28.79
C GLY A 156 5.51 -12.36 27.33
N ILE A 157 4.70 -12.94 26.45
CA ILE A 157 4.78 -12.72 25.01
C ILE A 157 3.80 -11.60 24.65
N ARG A 158 4.31 -10.45 24.19
CA ARG A 158 3.48 -9.38 23.62
C ARG A 158 3.41 -9.52 22.12
N ILE A 159 2.21 -9.74 21.59
CA ILE A 159 1.96 -9.84 20.16
C ILE A 159 1.32 -8.54 19.68
N ILE A 160 1.95 -7.87 18.72
CA ILE A 160 1.49 -6.61 18.14
C ILE A 160 1.15 -6.85 16.68
N PHE A 161 -0.10 -6.65 16.30
CA PHE A 161 -0.52 -6.75 14.90
C PHE A 161 -0.37 -5.41 14.19
N SER A 162 0.33 -5.41 13.05
CA SER A 162 0.46 -4.26 12.16
C SER A 162 -0.12 -4.60 10.80
N GLN A 163 -1.10 -3.83 10.35
CA GLN A 163 -1.77 -4.07 9.08
C GLN A 163 -1.19 -3.13 8.02
N THR A 164 -0.72 -3.69 6.91
CA THR A 164 -0.17 -2.95 5.78
C THR A 164 -0.57 -3.61 4.47
N GLY A 165 -0.54 -2.87 3.38
CA GLY A 165 -0.81 -3.42 2.07
C GLY A 165 -1.24 -2.35 1.08
N GLN A 166 -1.20 -2.70 -0.19
CA GLN A 166 -1.63 -1.83 -1.27
C GLN A 166 -2.73 -2.52 -2.04
N LEU A 167 -3.93 -1.93 -1.98
CA LEU A 167 -5.04 -2.35 -2.82
C LEU A 167 -5.04 -1.50 -4.08
N GLY A 168 -4.63 -2.11 -5.19
CA GLY A 168 -4.73 -1.49 -6.49
C GLY A 168 -6.20 -1.21 -6.84
N HIS A 169 -6.46 -0.02 -7.34
CA HIS A 169 -7.74 0.31 -7.98
C HIS A 169 -7.47 0.80 -9.39
N PHE A 170 -8.42 0.56 -10.29
CA PHE A 170 -8.32 1.08 -11.64
C PHE A 170 -8.58 2.59 -11.63
N SER A 171 -7.60 3.36 -12.11
CA SER A 171 -7.72 4.81 -12.29
C SER A 171 -7.59 5.15 -13.77
N PHE A 172 -8.71 5.52 -14.40
CA PHE A 172 -8.73 5.90 -15.81
C PHE A 172 -7.84 7.11 -16.11
N ILE A 173 -7.76 8.06 -15.17
CA ILE A 173 -6.88 9.24 -15.28
C ILE A 173 -5.42 8.81 -15.32
N THR A 174 -5.00 7.93 -14.41
CA THR A 174 -3.62 7.41 -14.37
C THR A 174 -3.27 6.67 -15.66
N LEU A 175 -4.20 5.85 -16.17
CA LEU A 175 -4.05 5.18 -17.46
C LEU A 175 -3.83 6.19 -18.59
N LEU A 176 -4.68 7.21 -18.69
CA LEU A 176 -4.58 8.23 -19.74
C LEU A 176 -3.27 9.01 -19.63
N THR A 177 -2.85 9.41 -18.44
CA THR A 177 -1.56 10.09 -18.21
C THR A 177 -0.39 9.22 -18.66
N ASN A 178 -0.41 7.91 -18.35
CA ASN A 178 0.63 6.98 -18.79
C ASN A 178 0.64 6.80 -20.32
N VAL A 179 -0.53 6.78 -20.97
CA VAL A 179 -0.63 6.73 -22.44
C VAL A 179 -0.06 8.00 -23.08
N VAL A 180 -0.42 9.17 -22.55
CA VAL A 180 0.11 10.46 -23.04
C VAL A 180 1.63 10.53 -22.86
N ALA A 181 2.14 10.09 -21.71
CA ALA A 181 3.57 10.01 -21.45
C ALA A 181 4.27 9.05 -22.43
N ALA A 182 3.68 7.91 -22.73
CA ALA A 182 4.20 6.95 -23.71
C ALA A 182 4.27 7.55 -25.13
N VAL A 183 3.25 8.29 -25.55
CA VAL A 183 3.25 8.99 -26.85
C VAL A 183 4.33 10.08 -26.90
N ALA A 184 4.53 10.82 -25.81
CA ALA A 184 5.60 11.81 -25.72
C ALA A 184 6.99 11.16 -25.79
N LEU A 185 7.21 10.05 -25.06
CA LEU A 185 8.44 9.28 -25.11
C LEU A 185 8.70 8.70 -26.51
N PHE A 186 7.65 8.30 -27.24
CA PHE A 186 7.78 7.85 -28.62
C PHE A 186 8.30 8.95 -29.55
N LYS A 187 7.88 10.22 -29.35
CA LYS A 187 8.44 11.35 -30.10
C LYS A 187 9.91 11.60 -29.78
N VAL A 188 10.30 11.47 -28.51
CA VAL A 188 11.71 11.57 -28.10
C VAL A 188 12.54 10.45 -28.73
N ALA A 189 12.01 9.23 -28.77
CA ALA A 189 12.68 8.11 -29.44
C ALA A 189 12.90 8.38 -30.93
N ASN A 190 11.89 8.89 -31.64
CA ASN A 190 12.04 9.29 -33.04
C ASN A 190 13.12 10.37 -33.19
N LEU A 191 13.14 11.39 -32.33
CA LEU A 191 14.16 12.43 -32.37
C LEU A 191 15.57 11.87 -32.17
N ILE A 192 15.75 10.89 -31.28
CA ILE A 192 17.04 10.20 -31.09
C ILE A 192 17.42 9.43 -32.35
N VAL A 193 16.50 8.66 -32.93
CA VAL A 193 16.74 7.90 -34.18
C VAL A 193 17.12 8.86 -35.31
N GLU A 194 16.43 9.98 -35.43
CA GLU A 194 16.76 11.01 -36.42
C GLU A 194 18.13 11.63 -36.18
N LEU A 195 18.46 11.95 -34.92
CA LEU A 195 19.78 12.45 -34.56
C LEU A 195 20.86 11.42 -34.91
N MET A 196 20.61 10.14 -34.66
CA MET A 196 21.54 9.07 -35.01
C MET A 196 21.73 8.93 -36.52
N MET A 197 20.65 8.96 -37.29
CA MET A 197 20.70 8.90 -38.75
C MET A 197 21.44 10.11 -39.35
N LEU A 198 21.25 11.31 -38.78
CA LEU A 198 21.89 12.53 -39.28
C LEU A 198 23.36 12.66 -38.89
N ARG A 199 23.75 12.23 -37.68
CA ARG A 199 25.10 12.44 -37.15
C ARG A 199 26.04 11.25 -37.33
N PHE A 200 25.55 10.02 -37.09
CA PHE A 200 26.43 8.84 -36.99
C PHE A 200 26.39 7.95 -38.23
N HIS A 201 25.32 7.98 -39.03
CA HIS A 201 25.22 7.08 -40.17
C HIS A 201 26.13 7.49 -41.34
N SER A 202 26.87 6.53 -41.90
CA SER A 202 27.82 6.79 -43.01
C SER A 202 27.13 7.31 -44.27
N GLN A 203 25.88 6.92 -44.51
CA GLN A 203 25.08 7.39 -45.65
C GLN A 203 24.21 8.62 -45.35
N LYS A 204 24.58 9.44 -44.35
CA LYS A 204 23.80 10.63 -43.95
C LYS A 204 23.44 11.57 -45.11
N ALA A 205 24.30 11.71 -46.12
CA ALA A 205 24.04 12.58 -47.27
C ALA A 205 22.79 12.17 -48.06
N ARG A 206 22.59 10.85 -48.26
CA ARG A 206 21.37 10.33 -48.91
C ARG A 206 20.15 10.54 -48.04
N TYR A 207 20.26 10.33 -46.72
CA TYR A 207 19.13 10.57 -45.83
C TYR A 207 18.72 12.05 -45.79
N VAL A 208 19.71 12.96 -45.75
CA VAL A 208 19.49 14.42 -45.80
C VAL A 208 18.78 14.84 -47.08
N SER A 209 19.21 14.34 -48.24
CA SER A 209 18.61 14.74 -49.53
C SER A 209 17.16 14.29 -49.71
N HIS A 210 16.75 13.20 -49.05
CA HIS A 210 15.35 12.72 -49.11
C HIS A 210 14.48 13.31 -48.00
N LYS A 211 15.07 13.67 -46.85
CA LYS A 211 14.33 14.22 -45.71
C LYS A 211 14.04 15.72 -45.86
N PHE A 212 14.99 16.48 -46.38
CA PHE A 212 14.87 17.93 -46.51
C PHE A 212 14.61 18.29 -47.97
N GLU A 213 13.41 18.78 -48.27
CA GLU A 213 13.12 19.42 -49.54
C GLU A 213 13.61 20.87 -49.45
N HIS A 214 14.54 21.24 -50.33
CA HIS A 214 15.04 22.61 -50.38
C HIS A 214 13.99 23.49 -51.05
N ALA A 215 13.24 24.24 -50.24
CA ALA A 215 12.42 25.32 -50.76
C ALA A 215 13.35 26.35 -51.41
N LYS A 216 13.11 26.64 -52.69
CA LYS A 216 13.82 27.68 -53.43
C LYS A 216 13.36 29.02 -52.85
N ASP A 217 14.25 29.74 -52.17
CA ASP A 217 13.91 31.02 -51.55
C ASP A 217 13.37 31.96 -52.63
N ALA A 218 12.10 32.35 -52.49
CA ALA A 218 11.41 33.24 -53.44
C ALA A 218 11.97 34.68 -53.47
N ASN A 219 13.02 34.95 -52.68
CA ASN A 219 13.69 36.23 -52.57
C ASN A 219 15.12 36.22 -53.14
N THR A 220 15.55 35.19 -53.87
CA THR A 220 16.62 35.47 -54.84
C THR A 220 16.03 36.48 -55.81
N PRO A 221 16.50 37.75 -55.80
CA PRO A 221 16.10 38.67 -56.85
C PRO A 221 16.44 37.93 -58.12
N ASP A 222 15.46 37.75 -59.01
CA ASP A 222 15.75 37.32 -60.35
C ASP A 222 16.90 38.23 -60.79
N GLU A 223 18.10 37.65 -60.96
CA GLU A 223 19.13 38.28 -61.75
C GLU A 223 18.49 38.41 -63.11
N ASP A 224 17.87 39.58 -63.27
CA ASP A 224 17.24 40.14 -64.44
C ASP A 224 18.32 40.16 -65.52
N THR A 225 18.55 38.99 -66.13
CA THR A 225 19.33 38.86 -67.33
C THR A 225 18.52 39.54 -68.42
N GLY A 226 18.79 40.84 -68.54
CA GLY A 226 18.29 41.74 -69.55
C GLY A 226 18.06 41.05 -70.89
N ARG A 227 16.81 40.73 -71.16
CA ARG A 227 16.25 40.72 -72.50
C ARG A 227 15.00 41.58 -72.46
N ARG A 228 15.27 42.89 -72.51
CA ARG A 228 14.38 43.88 -73.12
C ARG A 228 14.03 43.37 -74.51
N ASP A 229 12.87 42.75 -74.65
CA ASP A 229 12.10 42.87 -75.88
C ASP A 229 10.97 43.85 -75.61
N GLU A 230 11.17 45.06 -76.14
CA GLU A 230 10.10 45.99 -76.44
C GLU A 230 9.07 45.28 -77.31
N ASN A 231 7.83 45.10 -76.83
CA ASN A 231 6.69 45.55 -77.61
C ASN A 231 5.35 45.55 -76.84
N THR A 232 4.78 46.75 -76.77
CA THR A 232 3.36 47.06 -76.99
C THR A 232 2.28 46.34 -76.17
N GLY A 233 1.61 47.14 -75.33
CA GLY A 233 0.21 47.45 -75.65
C GLY A 233 -0.87 47.01 -74.66
N ARG A 234 -1.18 47.91 -73.71
CA ARG A 234 -2.53 48.51 -73.55
C ARG A 234 -3.71 47.59 -73.16
N ARG A 235 -4.10 47.65 -71.88
CA ARG A 235 -5.45 47.98 -71.32
C ARG A 235 -5.41 47.71 -69.81
N ASP A 236 -5.60 48.73 -68.95
CA ASP A 236 -6.90 49.11 -68.35
C ASP A 236 -7.54 47.89 -67.65
N SER A 237 -7.89 47.83 -66.36
CA SER A 237 -8.09 48.83 -65.29
C SER A 237 -8.78 48.07 -64.13
N VAL A 238 -8.46 48.38 -62.85
CA VAL A 238 -9.43 48.46 -61.71
C VAL A 238 -9.99 47.09 -61.22
N GLN A 239 -9.98 46.66 -59.94
CA GLN A 239 -10.50 47.32 -58.72
C GLN A 239 -10.17 46.49 -57.45
N ASN A 240 -9.80 47.19 -56.38
CA ASN A 240 -10.07 47.00 -54.93
C ASN A 240 -10.48 45.64 -54.34
N GLN A 241 -9.80 45.24 -53.25
CA GLN A 241 -10.28 45.31 -51.84
C GLN A 241 -9.14 44.79 -50.92
N GLU A 242 -8.55 45.59 -50.03
CA GLU A 242 -9.01 45.86 -48.65
C GLU A 242 -9.46 44.58 -47.92
N GLY A 243 -8.90 44.12 -46.80
CA GLY A 243 -7.89 44.64 -45.89
C GLY A 243 -7.81 43.75 -44.64
N THR A 244 -6.78 44.00 -43.83
CA THR A 244 -6.75 43.91 -42.33
C THR A 244 -7.21 42.60 -41.70
N SER A 245 -6.38 41.83 -40.98
CA SER A 245 -5.76 42.12 -39.68
C SER A 245 -5.32 40.73 -39.14
N GLY A 246 -4.13 40.51 -38.60
CA GLY A 246 -3.62 41.15 -37.40
C GLY A 246 -4.13 40.44 -36.15
N GLN A 247 -3.53 39.30 -35.78
CA GLN A 247 -3.51 38.84 -34.38
C GLN A 247 -2.36 37.85 -34.16
N GLY A 248 -1.27 38.39 -33.59
CA GLY A 248 -0.25 37.61 -32.94
C GLY A 248 -0.76 37.11 -31.60
N THR A 249 -0.54 35.84 -31.32
CA THR A 249 -0.67 35.26 -29.98
C THR A 249 0.72 34.83 -29.51
N SER A 250 1.30 35.73 -28.71
CA SER A 250 2.49 35.48 -27.91
C SER A 250 2.16 34.42 -26.86
N ASN A 251 2.66 33.19 -27.03
CA ASN A 251 2.67 32.19 -25.97
C ASN A 251 3.85 32.47 -25.02
N HIS A 252 3.58 33.26 -23.98
CA HIS A 252 4.47 33.45 -22.84
C HIS A 252 4.40 32.18 -21.97
N LEU A 253 5.36 31.27 -22.13
CA LEU A 253 5.58 30.14 -21.22
C LEU A 253 6.13 30.67 -19.90
N PHE A 254 5.24 30.90 -18.94
CA PHE A 254 5.55 31.27 -17.57
C PHE A 254 5.95 29.99 -16.80
N PHE A 255 7.26 29.75 -16.65
CA PHE A 255 7.79 28.72 -15.76
C PHE A 255 7.75 29.24 -14.32
N GLY A 256 6.60 29.07 -13.67
CA GLY A 256 6.42 29.33 -12.25
C GLY A 256 6.94 28.16 -11.42
N ALA A 257 8.22 28.20 -11.05
CA ALA A 257 8.76 27.39 -9.96
C ALA A 257 8.17 27.91 -8.63
N ARG A 258 7.14 27.22 -8.11
CA ARG A 258 6.74 27.34 -6.70
C ARG A 258 7.26 26.12 -5.96
N GLN A 259 8.42 26.32 -5.31
CA GLN A 259 8.75 25.59 -4.10
C GLN A 259 7.72 26.00 -3.04
N ASN A 260 7.00 25.03 -2.48
CA ASN A 260 6.27 25.22 -1.24
C ASN A 260 6.77 24.21 -0.21
N THR A 261 7.77 24.63 0.54
CA THR A 261 8.17 24.08 1.83
C THR A 261 7.16 24.50 2.89
N ASN A 262 6.56 23.53 3.58
CA ASN A 262 6.02 23.58 4.95
C ASN A 262 5.46 22.17 5.21
N SER A 263 5.95 21.30 6.10
CA SER A 263 6.55 21.43 7.44
C SER A 263 5.73 22.30 8.41
N SER A 264 4.75 21.67 9.06
CA SER A 264 4.26 21.88 10.44
C SER A 264 2.91 21.17 10.49
N GLY A 265 2.72 20.11 11.27
CA GLY A 265 2.68 20.22 12.73
C GLY A 265 1.26 20.64 13.12
N GLY A 266 0.40 19.66 13.42
CA GLY A 266 -1.00 19.90 13.74
C GLY A 266 -1.72 18.62 14.15
N GLN A 267 -1.28 18.02 15.27
CA GLN A 267 -2.13 17.10 16.03
C GLN A 267 -3.30 17.89 16.60
N THR A 268 -4.48 17.74 16.01
CA THR A 268 -5.73 18.17 16.65
C THR A 268 -6.29 16.97 17.40
N GLN A 269 -6.12 16.99 18.73
CA GLN A 269 -6.86 16.13 19.66
C GLN A 269 -8.35 16.44 19.50
N ASN A 270 -9.10 15.47 18.99
CA ASN A 270 -10.56 15.55 18.99
C ASN A 270 -11.08 14.79 20.21
N SER A 271 -11.30 15.53 21.31
CA SER A 271 -12.00 15.05 22.50
C SER A 271 -13.50 14.95 22.20
N GLY A 272 -13.91 13.83 21.62
CA GLY A 272 -15.31 13.46 21.47
C GLY A 272 -15.86 12.95 22.81
N LYS A 273 -16.59 13.80 23.53
CA LYS A 273 -17.47 13.41 24.64
C LYS A 273 -18.51 12.41 24.13
N SER A 274 -18.39 11.14 24.49
CA SER A 274 -19.48 10.18 24.35
C SER A 274 -20.46 10.37 25.50
N SER A 275 -21.58 11.02 25.23
CA SER A 275 -22.76 10.95 26.09
C SER A 275 -23.28 9.52 26.09
N GLN A 276 -23.17 8.85 27.24
CA GLN A 276 -23.98 7.70 27.61
C GLN A 276 -25.46 8.07 27.46
N LYS A 277 -26.16 7.39 26.54
CA LYS A 277 -27.60 7.17 26.67
C LYS A 277 -27.80 5.69 26.96
N ASN A 278 -28.18 5.43 28.20
CA ASN A 278 -28.79 4.19 28.65
C ASN A 278 -30.00 3.89 27.77
N ASN A 279 -30.05 2.68 27.24
CA ASN A 279 -31.29 2.08 26.75
C ASN A 279 -31.35 0.68 27.36
N ASP A 280 -31.90 0.64 28.57
CA ASP A 280 -32.41 -0.57 29.18
C ASP A 280 -33.67 -0.96 28.41
N ASN A 281 -33.60 -2.04 27.64
CA ASN A 281 -34.79 -2.69 27.11
C ASN A 281 -34.67 -4.19 27.39
N TYR A 282 -35.16 -4.58 28.57
CA TYR A 282 -35.41 -5.97 28.92
C TYR A 282 -36.65 -6.43 28.15
N GLY A 283 -36.43 -7.24 27.12
CA GLY A 283 -37.47 -8.06 26.52
C GLY A 283 -37.43 -9.45 27.17
N GLU A 284 -38.31 -9.68 28.14
CA GLU A 284 -38.71 -11.01 28.57
C GLU A 284 -39.26 -11.77 27.37
N THR A 285 -38.61 -12.88 27.02
CA THR A 285 -39.20 -13.89 26.14
C THR A 285 -39.36 -15.15 26.97
N SER A 286 -40.56 -15.29 27.52
CA SER A 286 -41.11 -16.53 28.05
C SER A 286 -41.26 -17.51 26.90
N SER A 287 -40.53 -18.62 26.93
CA SER A 287 -40.82 -19.78 26.08
C SER A 287 -41.40 -20.88 26.95
N GLU A 288 -42.70 -21.12 26.76
CA GLU A 288 -43.39 -22.40 26.98
C GLU A 288 -42.53 -23.56 26.39
N SER A 289 -42.47 -24.76 26.95
CA SER A 289 -43.32 -25.32 27.99
C SER A 289 -44.20 -26.48 27.54
N ASP A 290 -44.10 -26.94 26.28
CA ASP A 290 -44.92 -28.06 25.79
C ASP A 290 -44.27 -29.42 26.09
N GLU A 291 -44.75 -30.01 27.19
CA GLU A 291 -44.84 -31.44 27.44
C GLU A 291 -45.66 -32.12 26.33
N ASN A 292 -45.08 -33.11 25.66
CA ASN A 292 -45.83 -34.15 24.97
C ASN A 292 -45.45 -35.48 25.63
N ASP A 293 -46.32 -35.94 26.53
CA ASP A 293 -46.39 -37.33 26.96
C ASP A 293 -47.40 -38.06 26.06
N GLU A 294 -46.91 -39.10 25.36
CA GLU A 294 -47.73 -40.15 24.73
C GLU A 294 -47.67 -41.39 25.64
N GLU A 295 -48.78 -41.69 26.34
CA GLU A 295 -49.45 -43.02 26.41
C GLU A 295 -50.79 -42.91 27.16
#